data_AF-A0A354MW79-F1
#
_entry.id   AF-A0A354MW79-F1
#
_cell.length_a   1.000
_cell.length_b   1.000
_cell.length_c   1.000
_cell.angle_alpha   90.00
_cell.angle_beta   90.00
_cell.angle_gamma   90.00
#
_symmetry.space_group_name_H-M   'P 1'
#
loop_
_entity.id
_entity.type
_entity.pdbx_description
1 polymer ?
#
loop_
_entity_poly.entity_id
_entity_poly.type
_entity_poly.pdbx_seq_one_letter_code
_entity_poly.pdbx_strand_id
1 'polypeptide(L)'
;LSEETAAVEKIPGTYEDTVATADALLSRHGVYRDLSLALSEGVGQVEFTKKHMLRAIDEIWVRAVEDAVGALDRLIRNPNHFIAETEEVLPIEMTKKITGRSIAHLSRHTNYLSTDDGGGITPTKMLNIFRDDSLLTYENKFLNTL
;
A
#
# COMPACT_ATOMS: atom_id res chain seq x y z
N LEU A 1 11.54 -69.69 -48.10
CA LEU A 1 11.25 -69.72 -46.65
C LEU A 1 10.47 -68.44 -46.36
N SER A 2 9.16 -68.46 -46.54
CA SER A 2 8.14 -68.76 -45.51
C SER A 2 7.65 -67.45 -44.89
N GLU A 3 6.63 -66.85 -45.51
CA GLU A 3 5.78 -65.85 -44.89
C GLU A 3 5.03 -66.51 -43.72
N GLU A 4 5.44 -66.21 -42.50
CA GLU A 4 4.73 -66.62 -41.29
C GLU A 4 3.84 -65.46 -40.85
N THR A 5 2.68 -65.33 -41.49
CA THR A 5 1.59 -64.51 -40.98
C THR A 5 1.07 -65.17 -39.72
N ALA A 6 1.51 -64.68 -38.56
CA ALA A 6 0.96 -65.06 -37.28
C ALA A 6 -0.57 -64.84 -37.30
N ALA A 7 -1.32 -65.93 -37.35
CA ALA A 7 -2.77 -65.91 -37.27
C ALA A 7 -3.16 -65.38 -35.89
N VAL A 8 -3.56 -64.11 -35.82
CA VAL A 8 -4.14 -63.50 -34.62
C VAL A 8 -5.39 -64.30 -34.28
N GLU A 9 -5.32 -65.04 -33.18
CA GLU A 9 -6.40 -65.85 -32.64
C GLU A 9 -7.60 -64.94 -32.36
N LYS A 10 -8.63 -65.01 -33.23
CA LYS A 10 -9.85 -64.22 -33.08
C LYS A 10 -10.64 -64.80 -31.90
N ILE A 11 -10.43 -64.25 -30.71
CA ILE A 11 -11.29 -64.53 -29.55
C ILE A 11 -12.73 -64.15 -29.97
N PRO A 12 -13.68 -65.09 -29.98
CA PRO A 12 -15.05 -64.79 -30.37
C PRO A 12 -15.64 -63.76 -29.39
N GLY A 13 -16.16 -62.65 -29.93
CA GLY A 13 -16.80 -61.58 -29.16
C GLY A 13 -15.96 -60.32 -28.89
N THR A 14 -14.67 -60.27 -29.26
CA THR A 14 -13.85 -59.05 -29.04
C THR A 14 -14.34 -57.87 -29.85
N TYR A 15 -14.81 -58.09 -31.08
CA TYR A 15 -15.38 -57.02 -31.89
C TYR A 15 -16.62 -56.40 -31.23
N GLU A 16 -17.54 -57.23 -30.75
CA GLU A 16 -18.77 -56.79 -30.09
C GLU A 16 -18.47 -56.02 -28.80
N ASP A 17 -17.49 -56.49 -28.01
CA ASP A 17 -17.04 -55.82 -26.79
C ASP A 17 -16.37 -54.46 -27.09
N THR A 18 -15.56 -54.38 -28.15
CA THR A 18 -14.94 -53.10 -28.57
C THR A 18 -15.98 -52.09 -29.07
N VAL A 19 -17.01 -52.54 -29.78
CA VAL A 19 -18.10 -51.69 -30.26
C VAL A 19 -18.94 -51.18 -29.09
N ALA A 20 -19.29 -52.05 -28.14
CA ALA A 20 -20.04 -51.67 -26.95
C ALA A 20 -19.27 -50.65 -26.08
N THR A 21 -17.97 -50.87 -25.91
CA THR A 21 -17.10 -49.95 -25.16
C THR A 21 -16.96 -48.60 -25.88
N ALA A 22 -16.83 -48.60 -27.20
CA ALA A 22 -16.77 -47.38 -27.99
C ALA A 22 -18.08 -46.58 -27.89
N ASP A 23 -19.23 -47.25 -28.01
CA ASP A 23 -20.55 -46.59 -27.91
C ASP A 23 -20.80 -46.01 -26.50
N ALA A 24 -20.36 -46.72 -25.46
CA ALA A 24 -20.39 -46.23 -24.09
C ALA A 24 -19.54 -44.96 -23.89
N LEU A 25 -18.35 -44.90 -24.51
CA LEU A 25 -17.47 -43.73 -24.45
C LEU A 25 -18.04 -42.54 -25.23
N LEU A 26 -18.59 -42.77 -26.42
CA LEU A 26 -19.21 -41.74 -27.26
C LEU A 26 -20.47 -41.16 -26.61
N SER A 27 -21.22 -41.99 -25.87
CA SER A 27 -22.42 -41.57 -25.15
C SER A 27 -22.14 -40.81 -23.84
N ARG A 28 -20.92 -40.91 -23.29
CA ARG A 28 -20.56 -40.34 -21.99
C ARG A 28 -20.50 -38.81 -21.98
N HIS A 29 -20.07 -38.19 -23.08
CA HIS A 29 -20.02 -36.73 -23.22
C HIS A 29 -20.57 -36.32 -24.58
N GLY A 30 -21.54 -35.40 -24.61
CA GLY A 30 -22.21 -34.96 -25.84
C GLY A 30 -21.25 -34.47 -26.95
N VAL A 31 -20.10 -33.93 -26.55
CA VAL A 31 -19.04 -33.47 -27.45
C VAL A 31 -18.51 -34.59 -28.37
N TYR A 32 -18.43 -35.83 -27.88
CA TYR A 32 -17.97 -36.96 -28.69
C TYR A 32 -18.99 -37.39 -29.74
N ARG A 33 -20.29 -37.25 -29.42
CA ARG A 33 -21.37 -37.48 -30.39
C ARG A 33 -21.29 -36.46 -31.52
N ASP A 34 -21.16 -35.18 -31.19
CA ASP A 34 -21.08 -34.11 -32.18
C ASP A 34 -19.84 -34.27 -33.08
N LEU A 35 -18.72 -34.71 -32.50
CA LEU A 35 -17.50 -35.03 -33.23
C LEU A 35 -17.68 -36.24 -34.16
N SER A 36 -18.36 -37.30 -33.71
CA SER A 36 -18.64 -38.48 -34.53
C SER A 36 -19.52 -38.14 -35.73
N LEU A 37 -20.52 -37.26 -35.54
CA LEU A 37 -21.37 -36.74 -36.60
C LEU A 37 -20.56 -35.90 -37.60
N ALA A 38 -19.76 -34.94 -37.11
CA ALA A 38 -18.92 -34.11 -37.96
C ALA A 38 -17.91 -34.94 -38.79
N LEU A 39 -17.32 -35.98 -38.19
CA LEU A 39 -16.45 -36.93 -38.90
C LEU A 39 -17.22 -37.72 -39.97
N SER A 40 -18.45 -38.16 -39.66
CA SER A 40 -19.30 -38.89 -40.62
C SER A 40 -19.77 -38.01 -41.79
N GLU A 41 -19.90 -36.70 -41.55
CA GLU A 41 -20.23 -35.68 -42.56
C GLU A 41 -19.02 -35.25 -43.40
N GLY A 42 -17.82 -35.81 -43.13
CA GLY A 42 -16.61 -35.56 -43.91
C GLY A 42 -15.79 -34.35 -43.46
N VAL A 43 -16.09 -33.79 -42.28
CA VAL A 43 -15.29 -32.71 -41.68
C VAL A 43 -14.03 -33.31 -41.06
N GLY A 44 -12.92 -33.26 -41.80
CA GLY A 44 -11.66 -33.91 -41.44
C GLY A 44 -10.79 -33.19 -40.40
N GLN A 45 -11.24 -32.07 -39.82
CA GLN A 45 -10.44 -31.32 -38.86
C GLN A 45 -11.30 -30.78 -37.73
N VAL A 46 -11.00 -31.21 -36.50
CA VAL A 46 -11.64 -30.74 -35.26
C VAL A 46 -10.54 -30.27 -34.31
N GLU A 47 -10.68 -29.05 -33.79
CA GLU A 47 -9.73 -28.46 -32.85
C GLU A 47 -10.41 -28.18 -31.50
N PHE A 48 -9.81 -28.67 -30.42
CA PHE A 48 -10.25 -28.39 -29.07
C PHE A 48 -9.30 -27.38 -28.41
N THR A 49 -9.80 -26.18 -28.13
CA THR A 49 -9.03 -25.16 -27.40
C THR A 49 -9.59 -24.98 -26.01
N LYS A 50 -8.79 -25.32 -24.98
CA LYS A 50 -9.13 -25.03 -23.58
C LYS A 50 -8.39 -23.77 -23.13
N LYS A 51 -9.14 -22.67 -22.97
CA LYS A 51 -8.58 -21.42 -22.42
C LYS A 51 -8.72 -21.41 -20.91
N HIS A 52 -7.59 -21.47 -20.21
CA HIS A 52 -7.52 -21.23 -18.77
C HIS A 52 -7.31 -19.74 -18.53
N MET A 53 -8.30 -19.04 -17.97
CA MET A 53 -8.08 -17.67 -17.48
C MET A 53 -7.37 -17.73 -16.14
N LEU A 54 -6.10 -17.32 -16.11
CA LEU A 54 -5.40 -16.98 -14.88
C LEU A 54 -5.89 -15.60 -14.44
N ARG A 55 -6.76 -15.57 -13.42
CA ARG A 55 -7.17 -14.32 -12.79
C ARG A 55 -6.02 -13.87 -11.89
N ALA A 56 -5.06 -13.14 -12.47
CA ALA A 56 -4.01 -12.49 -11.70
C ALA A 56 -4.65 -11.36 -10.89
N ILE A 57 -4.93 -11.62 -9.61
CA ILE A 57 -5.37 -10.60 -8.67
C ILE A 57 -4.09 -9.89 -8.23
N ASP A 58 -4.00 -8.60 -8.50
CA ASP A 58 -2.89 -7.78 -8.04
C ASP A 58 -3.04 -7.50 -6.54
N GLU A 59 -2.23 -8.15 -5.72
CA GLU A 59 -2.19 -8.01 -4.26
C GLU A 59 -1.19 -6.93 -3.81
N ILE A 60 -0.47 -6.27 -4.74
CA ILE A 60 0.59 -5.31 -4.40
C ILE A 60 0.01 -4.14 -3.59
N TRP A 61 -1.17 -3.64 -3.97
CA TRP A 61 -1.82 -2.55 -3.24
C TRP A 61 -2.27 -2.97 -1.84
N VAL A 62 -2.69 -4.22 -1.65
CA VAL A 62 -3.13 -4.73 -0.34
C VAL A 62 -1.93 -4.73 0.62
N ARG A 63 -0.79 -5.25 0.16
CA ARG A 63 0.44 -5.28 0.93
C ARG A 63 0.92 -3.87 1.28
N ALA A 64 0.87 -2.94 0.32
CA ALA A 64 1.24 -1.55 0.58
C ALA A 64 0.38 -0.90 1.66
N VAL A 65 -0.93 -1.20 1.69
CA VAL A 65 -1.84 -0.71 2.75
C VAL A 65 -1.51 -1.37 4.09
N GLU A 66 -1.34 -2.69 4.12
CA GLU A 66 -1.01 -3.44 5.35
C GLU A 66 0.29 -2.95 5.98
N ASP A 67 1.31 -2.70 5.17
CA ASP A 67 2.61 -2.17 5.62
C ASP A 67 2.48 -0.74 6.21
N ALA A 68 1.59 0.09 5.64
CA ALA A 68 1.38 1.46 6.10
C ALA A 68 0.59 1.55 7.42
N VAL A 69 -0.31 0.61 7.70
CA VAL A 69 -1.20 0.65 8.88
C VAL A 69 -0.42 0.68 10.19
N GLY A 70 0.65 -0.11 10.32
CA GLY A 70 1.47 -0.14 11.53
C GLY A 70 2.16 1.20 11.82
N ALA A 71 2.65 1.87 10.79
CA ALA A 71 3.27 3.19 10.91
C ALA A 71 2.23 4.25 11.31
N LEU A 72 1.02 4.17 10.75
CA LEU A 72 -0.09 5.06 11.07
C LEU A 72 -0.56 4.89 12.53
N ASP A 73 -0.76 3.66 13.01
CA ASP A 73 -1.16 3.42 14.41
C ASP A 73 -0.13 4.01 15.40
N ARG A 74 1.16 3.84 15.10
CA ARG A 74 2.24 4.41 15.92
C ARG A 74 2.19 5.95 15.96
N LEU A 75 1.95 6.58 14.81
CA LEU A 75 1.87 8.04 14.67
C LEU A 75 0.64 8.62 15.40
N ILE A 76 -0.51 7.96 15.29
CA ILE A 76 -1.74 8.41 15.94
C ILE A 76 -1.61 8.31 17.47
N ARG A 77 -0.97 7.27 17.99
CA ARG A 77 -0.75 7.10 19.43
C ARG A 77 0.28 8.08 20.01
N ASN A 78 1.26 8.50 19.21
CA ASN A 78 2.33 9.41 19.63
C ASN A 78 2.44 10.56 18.63
N PRO A 79 1.56 11.58 18.72
CA PRO A 79 1.65 12.74 17.85
C PRO A 79 2.97 13.47 18.11
N ASN A 80 3.67 13.84 17.04
CA ASN A 80 4.85 14.69 17.16
C ASN A 80 4.42 16.10 17.56
N HIS A 81 5.09 16.62 18.59
CA HIS A 81 4.91 17.98 19.07
C HIS A 81 5.96 18.86 18.39
N PHE A 82 5.52 19.96 17.79
CA PHE A 82 6.42 20.96 17.23
C PHE A 82 6.39 22.21 18.12
N ILE A 83 7.53 22.50 18.73
CA ILE A 83 7.69 23.67 19.58
C ILE A 83 8.26 24.79 18.72
N ALA A 84 7.44 25.77 18.40
CA ALA A 84 7.90 27.01 17.76
C ALA A 84 8.36 27.99 18.86
N GLU A 85 9.58 28.51 18.72
CA GLU A 85 10.09 29.59 19.55
C GLU A 85 10.03 30.92 18.77
N THR A 86 9.16 31.84 19.19
CA THR A 86 9.05 33.18 18.60
C THR A 86 9.60 34.21 19.58
N GLU A 87 10.52 35.04 19.14
CA GLU A 87 11.16 36.07 19.97
C GLU A 87 10.62 37.46 19.62
N GLU A 88 10.18 38.22 20.63
CA GLU A 88 9.65 39.58 20.45
C GLU A 88 10.13 40.51 21.57
N VAL A 89 10.48 41.76 21.23
CA VAL A 89 10.87 42.77 22.21
C VAL A 89 9.61 43.53 22.66
N LEU A 90 9.21 43.31 23.90
CA LEU A 90 8.01 43.92 24.49
C LEU A 90 8.38 44.91 25.60
N PRO A 91 7.50 45.88 25.90
CA PRO A 91 7.56 46.62 27.15
C PRO A 91 7.62 45.69 28.36
N ILE A 92 8.30 46.12 29.42
CA ILE A 92 8.54 45.28 30.60
C ILE A 92 7.23 44.87 31.28
N GLU A 93 6.19 45.70 31.19
CA GLU A 93 4.87 45.45 31.77
C GLU A 93 4.16 44.25 31.09
N MET A 94 4.50 43.97 29.83
CA MET A 94 3.91 42.88 29.05
C MET A 94 4.80 41.64 28.95
N THR A 95 6.02 41.71 29.49
CA THR A 95 6.98 40.61 29.44
C THR A 95 6.65 39.58 30.52
N LYS A 96 6.36 38.33 30.13
CA LYS A 96 5.95 37.27 31.06
C LYS A 96 7.10 36.38 31.52
N LYS A 97 8.02 36.01 30.62
CA LYS A 97 9.09 35.05 30.90
C LYS A 97 10.46 35.62 30.56
N ILE A 98 11.29 35.75 31.58
CA ILE A 98 12.68 36.21 31.45
C ILE A 98 13.58 34.99 31.36
N THR A 99 14.36 34.89 30.27
CA THR A 99 15.36 33.83 30.07
C THR A 99 16.77 34.40 30.05
N GLY A 100 17.79 33.54 30.12
CA GLY A 100 19.19 33.98 29.98
C GLY A 100 19.47 34.70 28.65
N ARG A 101 18.78 34.29 27.57
CA ARG A 101 18.85 34.98 26.27
C ARG A 101 18.24 36.38 26.33
N SER A 102 17.15 36.55 27.09
CA SER A 102 16.54 37.86 27.33
C SER A 102 17.49 38.82 28.04
N ILE A 103 18.22 38.34 29.05
CA ILE A 103 19.22 39.13 29.77
C ILE A 103 20.39 39.48 28.85
N ALA A 104 20.92 38.52 28.10
CA ALA A 104 22.01 38.76 27.16
C ALA A 104 21.63 39.78 26.07
N HIS A 105 20.38 39.76 25.60
CA HIS A 105 19.85 40.75 24.66
C HIS A 105 19.79 42.14 25.31
N LEU A 106 19.28 42.24 26.55
CA LEU A 106 19.24 43.51 27.28
C LEU A 106 20.64 44.10 27.49
N SER A 107 21.63 43.28 27.86
CA SER A 107 23.01 43.72 28.03
C SER A 107 23.64 44.27 26.76
N ARG A 108 23.21 43.82 25.58
CA ARG A 108 23.65 44.34 24.27
C ARG A 108 22.93 45.62 23.87
N HIS A 109 21.74 45.85 24.41
CA HIS A 109 20.88 46.98 24.06
C HIS A 109 20.61 47.87 25.27
N THR A 110 21.65 48.60 25.69
CA THR A 110 21.58 49.56 26.80
C THR A 110 20.54 50.68 26.57
N ASN A 111 20.12 50.89 25.33
CA ASN A 111 19.03 51.81 24.96
C ASN A 111 17.67 51.43 25.59
N TYR A 112 17.51 50.19 26.06
CA TYR A 112 16.30 49.76 26.76
C TYR A 112 16.37 49.96 28.27
N LEU A 113 17.42 50.58 28.79
CA LEU A 113 17.55 50.91 30.21
C LEU A 113 17.17 52.36 30.42
N SER A 114 16.21 52.60 31.31
CA SER A 114 15.90 53.92 31.84
C SER A 114 16.59 54.09 33.18
N THR A 115 17.12 55.28 33.43
CA THR A 115 17.62 55.67 34.74
C THR A 115 16.51 56.44 35.44
N ASP A 116 16.15 56.03 36.64
CA ASP A 116 15.26 56.78 37.52
C ASP A 116 16.06 57.87 38.25
N ASP A 117 15.40 58.95 38.65
CA ASP A 117 16.04 60.11 39.30
C ASP A 117 16.76 59.73 40.61
N GLY A 118 16.40 58.59 41.21
CA GLY A 118 17.05 57.98 42.37
C GLY A 118 18.27 57.10 42.09
N GLY A 119 18.77 57.04 40.85
CA GLY A 119 19.92 56.22 40.45
C GLY A 119 19.61 54.73 40.25
N GLY A 120 18.33 54.35 40.27
CA GLY A 120 17.86 53.02 39.92
C GLY A 120 17.85 52.83 38.39
N ILE A 121 18.29 51.67 37.92
CA ILE A 121 18.26 51.33 36.49
C ILE A 121 17.11 50.35 36.25
N THR A 122 16.13 50.75 35.45
CA THR A 122 14.94 49.96 35.13
C THR A 122 14.85 49.69 33.64
N PRO A 123 14.67 48.45 33.18
CA PRO A 123 14.47 48.17 31.76
C PRO A 123 13.09 48.66 31.29
N THR A 124 13.04 49.38 30.17
CA THR A 124 11.80 49.79 29.51
C THR A 124 11.26 48.68 28.60
N LYS A 125 12.14 47.93 27.93
CA LYS A 125 11.77 46.84 27.01
C LYS A 125 12.66 45.63 27.22
N MET A 126 12.12 44.44 27.00
CA MET A 126 12.83 43.19 27.18
C MET A 126 12.41 42.17 26.12
N LEU A 127 13.35 41.30 25.75
CA LEU A 127 13.09 40.19 24.82
C LEU A 127 12.27 39.11 25.54
N ASN A 128 11.05 38.88 25.07
CA ASN A 128 10.19 37.79 25.49
C ASN A 128 10.28 36.64 24.48
N ILE A 129 10.34 35.42 24.98
CA ILE A 129 10.37 34.21 24.16
C ILE A 129 9.04 33.48 24.34
N PHE A 130 8.24 33.46 23.28
CA PHE A 130 7.02 32.67 23.21
C PHE A 130 7.38 31.24 22.79
N ARG A 131 6.89 30.26 23.55
CA ARG A 131 6.98 28.84 23.22
C ARG A 131 5.56 28.38 22.94
N ASP A 132 5.22 28.27 21.67
CA ASP A 132 3.94 27.71 21.26
C ASP A 132 4.15 26.25 20.90
N ASP A 133 3.54 25.38 21.70
CA ASP A 133 3.50 23.95 21.43
C ASP A 133 2.34 23.68 20.48
N SER A 134 2.66 23.40 19.22
CA SER A 134 1.68 23.03 18.22
C SER A 134 1.70 21.52 18.04
N LEU A 135 0.55 20.90 18.29
CA LEU A 135 0.30 19.55 17.83
C LEU A 135 0.21 19.61 16.31
N LEU A 136 1.07 18.85 15.63
CA LEU A 136 1.00 18.65 14.18
C LEU A 136 -0.20 17.74 13.84
N THR A 137 -1.41 18.25 14.08
CA THR A 137 -2.65 17.62 13.63
C THR A 137 -2.76 17.73 12.10
N TYR A 138 -3.48 16.76 11.52
CA TYR A 138 -3.58 16.41 10.11
C TYR A 138 -3.55 17.55 9.05
N GLU A 139 -3.93 18.78 9.37
CA GLU A 139 -3.84 19.94 8.46
C GLU A 139 -2.41 20.34 8.09
N ASN A 140 -1.45 20.22 9.00
CA ASN A 140 -0.07 20.71 8.78
C ASN A 140 0.87 19.71 8.08
N LYS A 141 0.33 18.55 7.68
CA LYS A 141 1.08 17.45 7.08
C LYS A 141 0.27 16.82 5.94
N PHE A 142 0.05 17.56 4.86
CA PHE A 142 -0.07 16.88 3.57
C PHE A 142 1.23 16.08 3.40
N LEU A 143 1.15 14.76 3.65
CA LEU A 143 2.23 13.82 3.41
C LEU A 143 2.47 13.85 1.90
N ASN A 144 3.34 14.74 1.48
CA ASN A 144 3.80 14.80 0.11
C ASN A 144 4.77 13.64 -0.11
N THR A 145 4.24 12.44 -0.29
CA THR A 145 4.89 11.31 -0.97
C THR A 145 3.82 10.33 -1.47
N LEU A 146 3.23 10.66 -2.61
CA LEU A 146 3.12 9.75 -3.76
C LEU A 146 2.85 10.58 -5.02
#